data_AF-A0A8J3IUS5-F1
#
_entry.id   AF-A0A8J3IUS5-F1
#
_cell.length_a   1.000
_cell.length_b   1.000
_cell.length_c   1.000
_cell.angle_alpha   90.00
_cell.angle_beta   90.00
_cell.angle_gamma   90.00
#
_symmetry.space_group_name_H-M   'P 1'
#
loop_
_entity.id
_entity.type
_entity.pdbx_description
1 polymer ?
#
loop_
_entity_poly.entity_id
_entity_poly.type
_entity_poly.pdbx_seq_one_letter_code
_entity_poly.pdbx_strand_id
1 'polypeptide(L)'
;MANQEHLERLKQGVKVWNQWRKEHTPKDLDLEDADLMGACLNGVDFSDVSLVNVNLSKAELTNATFEGANLQGVNLHKATCSGACLVGADLDRVVGSRATFHGANCQKVVFRNTDLHGAVLFQADLRQTTFIGGDLQKVDLQRANLMEATLLHTALDEANLTEANLQQAKLIEVNLIKANFTQANLQEVDVHRALLGGTIFASNNLSTVNSLETVNHRGPSYIDIHTLVRSEGNIPDTFLRGAGVPDHFIEYIRSLTSSPFQYHPCFISYSSKDQGFAARLHTDLQSNGVRCWFAPHDLKIGDHYHQRIDEAIRLYDKLIIILSEHAVQSSWVEREVVSAREKEDRQQRPVLFPIRLDDAVMHTTKAWAADVRRRWHIGDFTQWKNRDTYQQAFARLLRDLKTEKITNP
;
A
#
# COMPACT_ATOMS: atom_id res chain seq x y z
N MET A 1 -21.27 29.59 21.35
CA MET A 1 -20.88 30.92 20.79
C MET A 1 -19.44 31.16 21.18
N ALA A 2 -18.56 31.29 20.19
CA ALA A 2 -17.12 31.33 20.42
C ALA A 2 -16.71 32.49 21.32
N ASN A 3 -15.68 32.27 22.14
CA ASN A 3 -15.05 33.34 22.89
C ASN A 3 -14.41 34.35 21.92
N GLN A 4 -14.88 35.60 21.98
CA GLN A 4 -14.45 36.63 21.04
C GLN A 4 -12.97 36.98 21.19
N GLU A 5 -12.41 36.95 22.41
CA GLU A 5 -10.98 37.22 22.61
C GLU A 5 -10.13 36.17 21.90
N HIS A 6 -10.48 34.89 22.05
CA HIS A 6 -9.74 33.80 21.42
C HIS A 6 -9.80 33.89 19.90
N LEU A 7 -10.97 34.19 19.36
CA LEU A 7 -11.16 34.36 17.92
C LEU A 7 -10.34 35.54 17.38
N GLU A 8 -10.29 36.67 18.09
CA GLU A 8 -9.48 37.82 17.70
C GLU A 8 -7.97 37.51 17.80
N ARG A 9 -7.53 36.68 18.75
CA ARG A 9 -6.15 36.20 18.82
C ARG A 9 -5.81 35.30 17.63
N LEU A 10 -6.71 34.41 17.25
CA LEU A 10 -6.54 33.54 16.09
C LEU A 10 -6.46 34.35 14.78
N LYS A 11 -7.31 35.37 14.63
CA LYS A 11 -7.31 36.28 13.46
C LYS A 11 -6.02 37.08 13.31
N GLN A 12 -5.26 37.30 14.39
CA GLN A 12 -3.92 37.92 14.33
C GLN A 12 -2.86 36.99 13.70
N GLY A 13 -3.21 35.72 13.48
CA GLY A 13 -2.41 34.74 12.75
C GLY A 13 -1.95 33.57 13.60
N VAL A 14 -1.68 32.43 12.94
CA VAL A 14 -1.30 31.16 13.58
C VAL A 14 -0.12 31.30 14.54
N LYS A 15 0.91 32.10 14.21
CA LYS A 15 2.07 32.32 15.09
C LYS A 15 1.67 33.00 16.41
N VAL A 16 0.78 33.99 16.33
CA VAL A 16 0.29 34.74 17.49
C VAL A 16 -0.53 33.81 18.37
N TRP A 17 -1.45 33.05 17.78
CA TRP A 17 -2.24 32.03 18.48
C TRP A 17 -1.36 31.00 19.19
N ASN A 18 -0.42 30.37 18.46
CA ASN A 18 0.45 29.32 18.99
C ASN A 18 1.36 29.82 20.13
N GLN A 19 1.71 31.11 20.16
CA GLN A 19 2.46 31.70 21.26
C GLN A 19 1.54 32.01 22.45
N TRP A 20 0.42 32.68 22.18
CA TRP A 20 -0.54 33.13 23.19
C TRP A 20 -1.18 31.95 23.95
N ARG A 21 -1.53 30.85 23.27
CA ARG A 21 -2.14 29.67 23.91
C ARG A 21 -1.26 29.01 24.97
N LYS A 22 0.08 29.14 24.86
CA LYS A 22 1.02 28.52 25.81
C LYS A 22 0.97 29.15 27.20
N GLU A 23 0.46 30.38 27.29
CA GLU A 23 0.30 31.12 28.54
C GLU A 23 -1.06 30.85 29.20
N HIS A 24 -1.91 30.04 28.57
CA HIS A 24 -3.29 29.77 29.00
C HIS A 24 -3.49 28.28 29.30
N THR A 25 -4.39 28.00 30.24
CA THR A 25 -4.77 26.62 30.55
C THR A 25 -5.68 26.06 29.46
N PRO A 26 -5.49 24.79 29.02
CA PRO A 26 -6.31 24.17 27.99
C PRO A 26 -7.83 24.33 28.15
N LYS A 27 -8.32 24.20 29.40
CA LYS A 27 -9.74 24.30 29.73
C LYS A 27 -10.35 25.67 29.44
N ASP A 28 -9.52 26.71 29.32
CA ASP A 28 -9.97 28.06 29.04
C ASP A 28 -9.99 28.35 27.54
N LEU A 29 -9.47 27.46 26.69
CA LEU A 29 -9.40 27.67 25.24
C LEU A 29 -10.68 27.17 24.56
N ASP A 30 -11.53 28.13 24.21
CA ASP A 30 -12.84 27.91 23.60
C ASP A 30 -12.98 28.65 22.26
N LEU A 31 -13.28 27.90 21.20
CA LEU A 31 -13.63 28.39 19.88
C LEU A 31 -14.99 27.84 19.40
N GLU A 32 -15.84 27.33 20.28
CA GLU A 32 -17.09 26.65 19.95
C GLU A 32 -18.01 27.48 19.05
N ASP A 33 -18.61 26.84 18.05
CA ASP A 33 -19.46 27.46 17.02
C ASP A 33 -18.76 28.56 16.17
N ALA A 34 -17.44 28.70 16.23
CA ALA A 34 -16.73 29.67 15.39
C ALA A 34 -16.88 29.34 13.89
N ASP A 35 -16.99 30.38 13.06
CA ASP A 35 -16.89 30.26 11.61
C ASP A 35 -15.47 30.57 11.14
N LEU A 36 -14.77 29.52 10.74
CA LEU A 36 -13.39 29.53 10.22
C LEU A 36 -13.35 28.95 8.80
N MET A 37 -14.46 29.06 8.06
CA MET A 37 -14.55 28.59 6.67
C MET A 37 -13.42 29.18 5.82
N GLY A 38 -12.67 28.31 5.15
CA GLY A 38 -11.59 28.72 4.25
C GLY A 38 -10.41 29.41 4.94
N ALA A 39 -10.31 29.35 6.27
CA ALA A 39 -9.21 29.99 6.99
C ALA A 39 -7.87 29.32 6.68
N CYS A 40 -6.82 30.13 6.58
CA CYS A 40 -5.43 29.66 6.44
C CYS A 40 -4.85 29.42 7.84
N LEU A 41 -4.86 28.17 8.28
CA LEU A 41 -4.53 27.71 9.63
C LEU A 41 -3.41 26.65 9.62
N ASN A 42 -2.56 26.68 8.60
CA ASN A 42 -1.44 25.74 8.47
C ASN A 42 -0.50 25.83 9.69
N GLY A 43 -0.22 24.69 10.33
CA GLY A 43 0.61 24.60 11.52
C GLY A 43 -0.03 25.14 12.80
N VAL A 44 -1.35 25.37 12.81
CA VAL A 44 -2.06 25.80 14.02
C VAL A 44 -2.03 24.72 15.08
N ASP A 45 -1.84 25.15 16.33
CA ASP A 45 -1.88 24.29 17.50
C ASP A 45 -3.21 24.50 18.21
N PHE A 46 -4.14 23.58 17.99
CA PHE A 46 -5.42 23.48 18.69
C PHE A 46 -5.43 22.35 19.71
N SER A 47 -4.27 21.94 20.24
CA SER A 47 -4.24 20.89 21.27
C SER A 47 -5.11 21.28 22.46
N ASP A 48 -5.93 20.33 22.89
CA ASP A 48 -6.87 20.42 24.02
C ASP A 48 -7.89 21.58 23.92
N VAL A 49 -8.07 22.19 22.75
CA VAL A 49 -9.04 23.27 22.52
C VAL A 49 -10.43 22.71 22.31
N SER A 50 -11.46 23.39 22.84
CA SER A 50 -12.85 23.09 22.46
C SER A 50 -13.17 23.72 21.10
N LEU A 51 -13.43 22.87 20.11
CA LEU A 51 -13.79 23.24 18.74
C LEU A 51 -15.20 22.75 18.40
N VAL A 52 -16.06 22.52 19.39
CA VAL A 52 -17.40 21.95 19.17
C VAL A 52 -18.16 22.78 18.13
N ASN A 53 -18.71 22.09 17.13
CA ASN A 53 -19.48 22.67 16.01
C ASN A 53 -18.75 23.75 15.18
N VAL A 54 -17.42 23.86 15.27
CA VAL A 54 -16.67 24.85 14.48
C VAL A 54 -16.78 24.51 13.00
N ASN A 55 -17.01 25.55 12.19
CA ASN A 55 -16.98 25.43 10.74
C ASN A 55 -15.56 25.66 10.21
N LEU A 56 -14.86 24.58 9.88
CA LEU A 56 -13.54 24.56 9.24
C LEU A 56 -13.64 24.13 7.76
N SER A 57 -14.82 24.20 7.15
CA SER A 57 -14.99 23.74 5.77
C SER A 57 -14.06 24.52 4.83
N LYS A 58 -13.38 23.81 3.94
CA LYS A 58 -12.34 24.33 3.03
C LYS A 58 -11.14 25.01 3.70
N ALA A 59 -10.97 24.90 5.02
CA ALA A 59 -9.81 25.48 5.70
C ALA A 59 -8.50 24.75 5.32
N GLU A 60 -7.39 25.48 5.37
CA GLU A 60 -6.05 24.92 5.22
C GLU A 60 -5.47 24.64 6.61
N LEU A 61 -5.27 23.37 6.93
CA LEU A 61 -4.86 22.85 8.24
C LEU A 61 -3.65 21.92 8.09
N THR A 62 -2.81 22.14 7.08
CA THR A 62 -1.61 21.33 6.87
C THR A 62 -0.71 21.43 8.10
N ASN A 63 -0.29 20.27 8.63
CA ASN A 63 0.49 20.14 9.85
C ASN A 63 -0.14 20.77 11.11
N ALA A 64 -1.47 20.94 11.13
CA ALA A 64 -2.17 21.37 12.34
C ALA A 64 -2.13 20.30 13.44
N THR A 65 -2.17 20.71 14.70
CA THR A 65 -2.21 19.82 15.87
C THR A 65 -3.57 19.96 16.56
N PHE A 66 -4.24 18.83 16.74
CA PHE A 66 -5.54 18.70 17.41
C PHE A 66 -5.45 17.68 18.55
N GLU A 67 -4.25 17.51 19.14
CA GLU A 67 -4.04 16.49 20.17
C GLU A 67 -4.96 16.77 21.38
N GLY A 68 -5.76 15.79 21.77
CA GLY A 68 -6.73 15.94 22.86
C GLY A 68 -7.88 16.94 22.60
N ALA A 69 -7.97 17.53 21.41
CA ALA A 69 -8.98 18.53 21.10
C ALA A 69 -10.40 17.93 21.06
N ASN A 70 -11.39 18.72 21.47
CA ASN A 70 -12.79 18.34 21.29
C ASN A 70 -13.28 18.83 19.93
N LEU A 71 -13.37 17.92 18.95
CA LEU A 71 -13.81 18.20 17.58
C LEU A 71 -15.27 17.78 17.35
N GLN A 72 -16.07 17.60 18.39
CA GLN A 72 -17.44 17.13 18.24
C GLN A 72 -18.24 18.03 17.28
N GLY A 73 -18.83 17.44 16.24
CA GLY A 73 -19.64 18.16 15.26
C GLY A 73 -18.88 19.15 14.36
N VAL A 74 -17.54 19.16 14.38
CA VAL A 74 -16.75 20.04 13.50
C VAL A 74 -17.03 19.72 12.04
N ASN A 75 -17.18 20.78 11.23
CA ASN A 75 -17.29 20.67 9.79
C ASN A 75 -15.92 20.86 9.13
N LEU A 76 -15.32 19.77 8.67
CA LEU A 76 -14.08 19.71 7.89
C LEU A 76 -14.35 19.50 6.39
N HIS A 77 -15.57 19.73 5.88
CA HIS A 77 -15.90 19.45 4.48
C HIS A 77 -14.91 20.13 3.53
N LYS A 78 -14.22 19.33 2.70
CA LYS A 78 -13.15 19.78 1.78
C LYS A 78 -11.97 20.52 2.43
N ALA A 79 -11.76 20.39 3.74
CA ALA A 79 -10.59 20.94 4.41
C ALA A 79 -9.31 20.15 4.06
N THR A 80 -8.15 20.80 4.20
CA THR A 80 -6.83 20.18 3.98
C THR A 80 -6.12 19.97 5.31
N CYS A 81 -6.20 18.78 5.88
CA CYS A 81 -5.57 18.36 7.14
C CYS A 81 -4.34 17.46 6.91
N SER A 82 -3.60 17.68 5.82
CA SER A 82 -2.43 16.84 5.49
C SER A 82 -1.35 16.96 6.56
N GLY A 83 -0.82 15.84 7.04
CA GLY A 83 0.17 15.79 8.12
C GLY A 83 -0.35 16.25 9.49
N ALA A 84 -1.66 16.44 9.66
CA ALA A 84 -2.22 16.86 10.94
C ALA A 84 -2.09 15.76 12.01
N CYS A 85 -1.96 16.16 13.28
CA CYS A 85 -1.96 15.25 14.42
C CYS A 85 -3.31 15.33 15.14
N LEU A 86 -4.06 14.23 15.19
CA LEU A 86 -5.38 14.13 15.83
C LEU A 86 -5.38 13.17 17.02
N VAL A 87 -4.22 12.77 17.53
CA VAL A 87 -4.11 11.78 18.61
C VAL A 87 -4.93 12.22 19.83
N GLY A 88 -5.80 11.33 20.31
CA GLY A 88 -6.66 11.61 21.47
C GLY A 88 -7.79 12.61 21.23
N ALA A 89 -7.97 13.15 20.02
CA ALA A 89 -9.07 14.03 19.70
C ALA A 89 -10.42 13.28 19.72
N ASP A 90 -11.49 13.98 20.13
CA ASP A 90 -12.86 13.47 20.01
C ASP A 90 -13.47 13.93 18.69
N LEU A 91 -13.66 13.01 17.73
CA LEU A 91 -14.27 13.29 16.43
C LEU A 91 -15.72 12.82 16.32
N ASP A 92 -16.46 12.70 17.43
CA ASP A 92 -17.89 12.37 17.34
C ASP A 92 -18.64 13.33 16.40
N ARG A 93 -19.34 12.77 15.41
CA ARG A 93 -20.16 13.50 14.42
C ARG A 93 -19.42 14.52 13.55
N VAL A 94 -18.10 14.38 13.38
CA VAL A 94 -17.34 15.22 12.44
C VAL A 94 -17.83 15.01 11.01
N VAL A 95 -17.96 16.11 10.28
CA VAL A 95 -18.28 16.13 8.84
C VAL A 95 -17.02 16.44 8.06
N GLY A 96 -16.27 15.41 7.67
CA GLY A 96 -15.04 15.48 6.89
C GLY A 96 -15.18 14.99 5.45
N SER A 97 -16.38 15.02 4.86
CA SER A 97 -16.57 14.59 3.47
C SER A 97 -15.64 15.35 2.51
N ARG A 98 -14.93 14.59 1.68
CA ARG A 98 -13.91 15.08 0.72
C ARG A 98 -12.77 15.89 1.35
N ALA A 99 -12.55 15.78 2.65
CA ALA A 99 -11.37 16.35 3.32
C ALA A 99 -10.11 15.54 3.00
N THR A 100 -8.94 16.16 3.10
CA THR A 100 -7.64 15.51 2.87
C THR A 100 -6.87 15.36 4.17
N PHE A 101 -6.65 14.12 4.60
CA PHE A 101 -5.86 13.71 5.76
C PHE A 101 -4.59 12.95 5.33
N HIS A 102 -4.01 13.31 4.17
CA HIS A 102 -2.80 12.68 3.65
C HIS A 102 -1.70 12.67 4.73
N GLY A 103 -1.20 11.47 5.08
CA GLY A 103 -0.16 11.30 6.09
C GLY A 103 -0.51 11.79 7.50
N ALA A 104 -1.80 12.01 7.81
CA ALA A 104 -2.22 12.45 9.15
C ALA A 104 -1.99 11.36 10.20
N ASN A 105 -1.70 11.77 11.44
CA ASN A 105 -1.58 10.88 12.58
C ASN A 105 -2.89 10.86 13.37
N CYS A 106 -3.62 9.76 13.26
CA CYS A 106 -4.92 9.53 13.88
C CYS A 106 -4.86 8.33 14.84
N GLN A 107 -3.70 7.96 15.38
CA GLN A 107 -3.57 6.78 16.24
C GLN A 107 -4.52 6.85 17.44
N LYS A 108 -5.18 5.71 17.74
CA LYS A 108 -6.09 5.53 18.90
C LYS A 108 -7.29 6.47 18.94
N VAL A 109 -7.58 7.14 17.84
CA VAL A 109 -8.71 8.05 17.73
C VAL A 109 -10.02 7.27 17.59
N VAL A 110 -11.10 7.81 18.16
CA VAL A 110 -12.43 7.23 18.07
C VAL A 110 -13.33 8.11 17.18
N PHE A 111 -13.70 7.56 16.03
CA PHE A 111 -14.60 8.15 15.05
C PHE A 111 -16.01 7.56 15.23
N ARG A 112 -16.91 8.32 15.86
CA ARG A 112 -18.31 7.93 16.03
C ARG A 112 -19.20 8.73 15.10
N ASN A 113 -20.05 8.06 14.33
CA ASN A 113 -21.06 8.70 13.48
C ASN A 113 -20.49 9.80 12.55
N THR A 114 -19.26 9.61 12.06
CA THR A 114 -18.56 10.59 11.23
C THR A 114 -18.95 10.44 9.76
N ASP A 115 -19.02 11.56 9.04
CA ASP A 115 -19.06 11.57 7.57
C ASP A 115 -17.66 11.82 7.03
N LEU A 116 -17.04 10.80 6.45
CA LEU A 116 -15.76 10.85 5.74
C LEU A 116 -15.94 10.41 4.28
N HIS A 117 -17.14 10.58 3.72
CA HIS A 117 -17.43 10.21 2.34
C HIS A 117 -16.44 10.87 1.37
N GLY A 118 -15.74 10.06 0.58
CA GLY A 118 -14.76 10.51 -0.41
C GLY A 118 -13.56 11.25 0.18
N ALA A 119 -13.29 11.13 1.48
CA ALA A 119 -12.11 11.70 2.11
C ALA A 119 -10.82 10.97 1.64
N VAL A 120 -9.69 11.67 1.70
CA VAL A 120 -8.37 11.12 1.34
C VAL A 120 -7.55 10.90 2.60
N LEU A 121 -7.37 9.65 2.99
CA LEU A 121 -6.55 9.17 4.11
C LEU A 121 -5.29 8.44 3.61
N PHE A 122 -4.81 8.77 2.41
CA PHE A 122 -3.60 8.21 1.82
C PHE A 122 -2.42 8.30 2.78
N GLN A 123 -1.75 7.17 3.06
CA GLN A 123 -0.64 7.07 4.02
C GLN A 123 -0.94 7.54 5.46
N ALA A 124 -2.20 7.72 5.84
CA ALA A 124 -2.56 8.09 7.21
C ALA A 124 -2.21 6.96 8.21
N ASP A 125 -1.85 7.36 9.42
CA ASP A 125 -1.62 6.44 10.54
C ASP A 125 -2.90 6.32 11.38
N LEU A 126 -3.61 5.22 11.18
CA LEU A 126 -4.90 4.90 11.79
C LEU A 126 -4.77 3.72 12.76
N ARG A 127 -3.57 3.44 13.28
CA ARG A 127 -3.35 2.30 14.18
C ARG A 127 -4.22 2.42 15.42
N GLN A 128 -4.85 1.31 15.80
CA GLN A 128 -5.69 1.20 16.99
C GLN A 128 -6.87 2.20 17.02
N THR A 129 -7.25 2.76 15.86
CA THR A 129 -8.45 3.59 15.75
C THR A 129 -9.72 2.79 15.94
N THR A 130 -10.81 3.46 16.30
CA THR A 130 -12.15 2.87 16.37
C THR A 130 -13.12 3.68 15.52
N PHE A 131 -13.70 3.07 14.49
CA PHE A 131 -14.82 3.62 13.72
C PHE A 131 -16.12 2.91 14.12
N ILE A 132 -17.16 3.68 14.48
CA ILE A 132 -18.47 3.16 14.86
C ILE A 132 -19.54 3.92 14.09
N GLY A 133 -20.26 3.24 13.19
CA GLY A 133 -21.38 3.81 12.45
C GLY A 133 -21.01 4.97 11.51
N GLY A 134 -19.73 5.08 11.12
CA GLY A 134 -19.26 6.13 10.22
C GLY A 134 -19.57 5.83 8.74
N ASP A 135 -19.73 6.89 7.95
CA ASP A 135 -19.75 6.84 6.50
C ASP A 135 -18.32 7.08 5.97
N LEU A 136 -17.71 6.02 5.44
CA LEU A 136 -16.40 6.03 4.78
C LEU A 136 -16.55 5.58 3.32
N GLN A 137 -17.69 5.81 2.69
CA GLN A 137 -17.91 5.47 1.30
C GLN A 137 -16.91 6.19 0.40
N LYS A 138 -16.33 5.48 -0.58
CA LYS A 138 -15.36 6.03 -1.54
C LYS A 138 -14.12 6.65 -0.90
N VAL A 139 -13.84 6.33 0.36
CA VAL A 139 -12.63 6.83 1.05
C VAL A 139 -11.38 6.28 0.37
N ASP A 140 -10.35 7.11 0.26
CA ASP A 140 -9.03 6.68 -0.18
C ASP A 140 -8.15 6.36 1.03
N LEU A 141 -7.97 5.08 1.34
CA LEU A 141 -7.12 4.54 2.40
C LEU A 141 -5.84 3.91 1.82
N GLN A 142 -5.43 4.26 0.60
CA GLN A 142 -4.23 3.69 0.00
C GLN A 142 -3.01 3.87 0.90
N ARG A 143 -2.29 2.78 1.12
CA ARG A 143 -1.07 2.74 1.95
C ARG A 143 -1.26 3.25 3.39
N ALA A 144 -2.50 3.38 3.86
CA ALA A 144 -2.79 3.75 5.24
C ALA A 144 -2.44 2.58 6.19
N ASN A 145 -2.14 2.91 7.44
CA ASN A 145 -1.86 1.93 8.47
C ASN A 145 -3.04 1.80 9.43
N LEU A 146 -3.87 0.77 9.24
CA LEU A 146 -5.02 0.41 10.08
C LEU A 146 -4.71 -0.78 11.01
N MET A 147 -3.44 -1.04 11.34
CA MET A 147 -3.09 -2.15 12.22
C MET A 147 -3.83 -2.04 13.56
N GLU A 148 -4.47 -3.14 13.97
CA GLU A 148 -5.32 -3.24 15.17
C GLU A 148 -6.52 -2.25 15.20
N ALA A 149 -6.89 -1.63 14.07
CA ALA A 149 -8.06 -0.77 14.00
C ALA A 149 -9.36 -1.59 14.15
N THR A 150 -10.38 -0.99 14.75
CA THR A 150 -11.71 -1.60 14.90
C THR A 150 -12.74 -0.77 14.14
N LEU A 151 -13.42 -1.38 13.18
CA LEU A 151 -14.47 -0.78 12.37
C LEU A 151 -15.75 -1.59 12.58
N LEU A 152 -16.76 -0.96 13.17
CA LEU A 152 -18.04 -1.57 13.53
C LEU A 152 -19.17 -0.84 12.79
N HIS A 153 -20.02 -1.59 12.10
CA HIS A 153 -21.18 -1.05 11.37
C HIS A 153 -20.83 0.15 10.46
N THR A 154 -19.65 0.13 9.88
CA THR A 154 -19.09 1.24 9.09
C THR A 154 -19.31 0.99 7.60
N ALA A 155 -19.68 2.04 6.86
CA ALA A 155 -19.83 1.96 5.41
C ALA A 155 -18.48 2.21 4.72
N LEU A 156 -17.96 1.21 4.02
CA LEU A 156 -16.71 1.25 3.25
C LEU A 156 -16.96 0.88 1.78
N ASP A 157 -18.20 1.01 1.29
CA ASP A 157 -18.46 0.69 -0.10
C ASP A 157 -17.70 1.62 -1.04
N GLU A 158 -17.16 1.02 -2.10
CA GLU A 158 -16.27 1.68 -3.07
C GLU A 158 -14.97 2.28 -2.45
N ALA A 159 -14.61 1.91 -1.21
CA ALA A 159 -13.36 2.34 -0.59
C ALA A 159 -12.11 1.75 -1.26
N ASN A 160 -11.03 2.53 -1.31
CA ASN A 160 -9.75 2.11 -1.84
C ASN A 160 -8.76 1.81 -0.71
N LEU A 161 -8.49 0.52 -0.45
CA LEU A 161 -7.57 0.03 0.57
C LEU A 161 -6.30 -0.58 -0.05
N THR A 162 -5.95 -0.17 -1.28
CA THR A 162 -4.78 -0.72 -1.99
C THR A 162 -3.50 -0.49 -1.18
N GLU A 163 -2.68 -1.53 -1.01
CA GLU A 163 -1.44 -1.52 -0.21
C GLU A 163 -1.64 -1.08 1.28
N ALA A 164 -2.87 -1.02 1.80
CA ALA A 164 -3.10 -0.66 3.19
C ALA A 164 -2.66 -1.79 4.14
N ASN A 165 -2.19 -1.43 5.34
CA ASN A 165 -1.87 -2.39 6.38
C ASN A 165 -3.07 -2.56 7.32
N LEU A 166 -3.78 -3.69 7.23
CA LEU A 166 -4.91 -4.00 8.11
C LEU A 166 -4.58 -5.10 9.11
N GLN A 167 -3.30 -5.42 9.36
CA GLN A 167 -2.94 -6.51 10.27
C GLN A 167 -3.69 -6.42 11.61
N GLN A 168 -4.36 -7.51 11.99
CA GLN A 168 -5.17 -7.62 13.22
C GLN A 168 -6.34 -6.62 13.33
N ALA A 169 -6.75 -5.98 12.23
CA ALA A 169 -7.92 -5.12 12.22
C ALA A 169 -9.22 -5.93 12.33
N LYS A 170 -10.25 -5.32 12.91
CA LYS A 170 -11.59 -5.89 13.05
C LYS A 170 -12.56 -5.12 12.17
N LEU A 171 -13.12 -5.79 11.18
CA LEU A 171 -14.08 -5.27 10.20
C LEU A 171 -15.42 -5.98 10.41
N ILE A 172 -16.14 -5.60 11.48
CA ILE A 172 -17.33 -6.31 11.95
C ILE A 172 -18.59 -5.63 11.43
N GLU A 173 -19.43 -6.38 10.71
CA GLU A 173 -20.67 -5.87 10.10
C GLU A 173 -20.44 -4.62 9.23
N VAL A 174 -19.27 -4.53 8.59
CA VAL A 174 -18.92 -3.43 7.68
C VAL A 174 -19.49 -3.67 6.28
N ASN A 175 -19.78 -2.60 5.54
CA ASN A 175 -20.11 -2.70 4.13
C ASN A 175 -18.85 -2.56 3.27
N LEU A 176 -18.41 -3.62 2.58
CA LEU A 176 -17.22 -3.63 1.72
C LEU A 176 -17.57 -3.86 0.24
N ILE A 177 -18.82 -3.62 -0.15
CA ILE A 177 -19.25 -3.74 -1.55
C ILE A 177 -18.37 -2.84 -2.43
N LYS A 178 -17.76 -3.41 -3.47
CA LYS A 178 -16.81 -2.76 -4.40
C LYS A 178 -15.56 -2.16 -3.74
N ALA A 179 -15.28 -2.49 -2.48
CA ALA A 179 -14.02 -2.08 -1.86
C ALA A 179 -12.83 -2.78 -2.53
N ASN A 180 -11.70 -2.09 -2.62
CA ASN A 180 -10.48 -2.60 -3.24
C ASN A 180 -9.39 -2.89 -2.23
N PHE A 181 -9.09 -4.18 -2.00
CA PHE A 181 -8.02 -4.64 -1.10
C PHE A 181 -6.73 -5.02 -1.83
N THR A 182 -6.53 -4.64 -3.09
CA THR A 182 -5.33 -5.03 -3.86
C THR A 182 -4.04 -4.83 -3.06
N GLN A 183 -3.28 -5.91 -2.86
CA GLN A 183 -2.02 -5.93 -2.10
C GLN A 183 -2.10 -5.42 -0.63
N ALA A 184 -3.29 -5.28 -0.06
CA ALA A 184 -3.45 -4.98 1.36
C ALA A 184 -2.92 -6.14 2.23
N ASN A 185 -2.31 -5.79 3.37
CA ASN A 185 -1.95 -6.77 4.39
C ASN A 185 -3.19 -7.13 5.22
N LEU A 186 -3.72 -8.35 5.01
CA LEU A 186 -4.91 -8.86 5.66
C LEU A 186 -4.60 -9.90 6.76
N GLN A 187 -3.36 -9.94 7.24
CA GLN A 187 -2.96 -10.90 8.28
C GLN A 187 -3.83 -10.75 9.53
N GLU A 188 -4.48 -11.83 9.95
CA GLU A 188 -5.33 -11.89 11.15
C GLU A 188 -6.48 -10.86 11.17
N VAL A 189 -6.90 -10.36 10.01
CA VAL A 189 -8.08 -9.50 9.91
C VAL A 189 -9.33 -10.31 10.23
N ASP A 190 -10.23 -9.76 11.05
CA ASP A 190 -11.56 -10.34 11.27
C ASP A 190 -12.59 -9.63 10.40
N VAL A 191 -13.28 -10.36 9.53
CA VAL A 191 -14.34 -9.83 8.64
C VAL A 191 -15.75 -10.29 9.05
N HIS A 192 -15.96 -10.58 10.34
CA HIS A 192 -17.22 -11.14 10.82
C HIS A 192 -18.46 -10.38 10.30
N ARG A 193 -19.32 -11.11 9.58
CA ARG A 193 -20.58 -10.60 8.99
C ARG A 193 -20.42 -9.38 8.06
N ALA A 194 -19.22 -9.14 7.52
CA ALA A 194 -19.01 -8.10 6.52
C ALA A 194 -19.84 -8.36 5.25
N LEU A 195 -20.31 -7.28 4.61
CA LEU A 195 -21.04 -7.36 3.34
C LEU A 195 -20.06 -7.24 2.17
N LEU A 196 -20.01 -8.26 1.31
CA LEU A 196 -19.12 -8.30 0.14
C LEU A 196 -19.92 -8.31 -1.16
N GLY A 197 -19.32 -7.81 -2.24
CA GLY A 197 -19.90 -7.85 -3.58
C GLY A 197 -19.22 -6.84 -4.49
N GLY A 198 -18.67 -7.29 -5.61
CA GLY A 198 -17.72 -6.51 -6.41
C GLY A 198 -16.41 -6.19 -5.67
N THR A 199 -16.20 -6.74 -4.47
CA THR A 199 -15.01 -6.52 -3.64
C THR A 199 -13.80 -7.17 -4.31
N ILE A 200 -12.66 -6.48 -4.32
CA ILE A 200 -11.44 -6.93 -5.00
C ILE A 200 -10.43 -7.44 -3.97
N PHE A 201 -10.11 -8.73 -4.05
CA PHE A 201 -9.03 -9.40 -3.32
C PHE A 201 -7.94 -9.83 -4.32
N ALA A 202 -7.09 -8.88 -4.73
CA ALA A 202 -6.02 -9.13 -5.68
C ALA A 202 -4.66 -9.15 -4.97
N SER A 203 -3.91 -10.24 -5.15
CA SER A 203 -2.60 -10.44 -4.53
C SER A 203 -2.60 -10.38 -2.99
N ASN A 204 -3.69 -10.81 -2.35
CA ASN A 204 -3.81 -10.88 -0.90
C ASN A 204 -3.46 -12.27 -0.36
N ASN A 205 -3.14 -12.37 0.93
CA ASN A 205 -3.17 -13.65 1.63
C ASN A 205 -4.47 -13.71 2.45
N LEU A 206 -5.35 -14.66 2.14
CA LEU A 206 -6.62 -14.87 2.83
C LEU A 206 -6.56 -16.02 3.85
N SER A 207 -5.45 -16.75 3.95
CA SER A 207 -5.34 -17.94 4.81
C SER A 207 -5.47 -17.66 6.31
N THR A 208 -5.17 -16.44 6.71
CA THR A 208 -5.24 -15.98 8.10
C THR A 208 -6.41 -15.02 8.36
N VAL A 209 -7.27 -14.80 7.38
CA VAL A 209 -8.44 -13.91 7.56
C VAL A 209 -9.51 -14.68 8.32
N ASN A 210 -9.93 -14.14 9.45
CA ASN A 210 -10.90 -14.74 10.34
C ASN A 210 -12.33 -14.48 9.86
N SER A 211 -13.24 -15.41 10.15
CA SER A 211 -14.68 -15.27 9.93
C SER A 211 -15.10 -15.17 8.46
N LEU A 212 -14.26 -15.62 7.51
CA LEU A 212 -14.59 -15.63 6.07
C LEU A 212 -15.88 -16.39 5.75
N GLU A 213 -16.20 -17.43 6.51
CA GLU A 213 -17.42 -18.23 6.40
C GLU A 213 -18.70 -17.50 6.85
N THR A 214 -18.56 -16.38 7.56
CA THR A 214 -19.68 -15.61 8.10
C THR A 214 -20.05 -14.39 7.26
N VAL A 215 -19.24 -14.07 6.24
CA VAL A 215 -19.48 -12.90 5.39
C VAL A 215 -20.77 -13.07 4.58
N ASN A 216 -21.41 -11.96 4.25
CA ASN A 216 -22.62 -11.94 3.45
C ASN A 216 -22.31 -11.46 2.03
N HIS A 217 -22.40 -12.37 1.08
CA HIS A 217 -22.20 -12.07 -0.33
C HIS A 217 -23.47 -11.47 -0.95
N ARG A 218 -23.41 -10.19 -1.34
CA ARG A 218 -24.43 -9.48 -2.13
C ARG A 218 -24.17 -9.57 -3.63
N GLY A 219 -23.06 -10.16 -4.03
CA GLY A 219 -22.66 -10.40 -5.41
C GLY A 219 -21.27 -11.08 -5.47
N PRO A 220 -20.80 -11.43 -6.67
CA PRO A 220 -19.48 -12.04 -6.85
C PRO A 220 -18.37 -11.08 -6.41
N SER A 221 -17.22 -11.62 -5.99
CA SER A 221 -16.02 -10.84 -5.63
C SER A 221 -14.85 -11.31 -6.49
N TYR A 222 -13.86 -10.43 -6.68
CA TYR A 222 -12.72 -10.72 -7.56
C TYR A 222 -11.57 -11.30 -6.74
N ILE A 223 -11.20 -12.54 -7.04
CA ILE A 223 -10.07 -13.23 -6.43
C ILE A 223 -9.12 -13.62 -7.56
N ASP A 224 -7.90 -13.06 -7.56
CA ASP A 224 -6.92 -13.37 -8.58
C ASP A 224 -6.12 -14.65 -8.27
N ILE A 225 -5.42 -15.17 -9.28
CA ILE A 225 -4.57 -16.36 -9.14
C ILE A 225 -3.49 -16.15 -8.06
N HIS A 226 -2.99 -14.92 -7.88
CA HIS A 226 -1.99 -14.62 -6.87
C HIS A 226 -2.56 -14.77 -5.45
N THR A 227 -3.79 -14.34 -5.22
CA THR A 227 -4.48 -14.52 -3.93
C THR A 227 -4.68 -15.99 -3.61
N LEU A 228 -5.10 -16.80 -4.59
CA LEU A 228 -5.27 -18.24 -4.42
C LEU A 228 -3.94 -18.93 -4.02
N VAL A 229 -2.86 -18.58 -4.72
CA VAL A 229 -1.51 -19.12 -4.47
C VAL A 229 -0.96 -18.68 -3.12
N ARG A 230 -1.04 -17.39 -2.79
CA ARG A 230 -0.55 -16.84 -1.51
C ARG A 230 -1.30 -17.38 -0.31
N SER A 231 -2.56 -17.74 -0.50
CA SER A 231 -3.37 -18.37 0.55
C SER A 231 -3.12 -19.87 0.66
N GLU A 232 -2.27 -20.47 -0.20
CA GLU A 232 -1.97 -21.91 -0.24
C GLU A 232 -3.23 -22.79 -0.37
N GLY A 233 -4.32 -22.25 -0.92
CA GLY A 233 -5.61 -22.92 -1.01
C GLY A 233 -6.38 -22.99 0.31
N ASN A 234 -5.87 -22.39 1.38
CA ASN A 234 -6.53 -22.26 2.68
C ASN A 234 -7.57 -21.12 2.66
N ILE A 235 -8.53 -21.21 1.74
CA ILE A 235 -9.68 -20.30 1.67
C ILE A 235 -10.93 -21.15 1.81
N PRO A 236 -11.88 -20.82 2.72
CA PRO A 236 -13.10 -21.62 2.89
C PRO A 236 -13.89 -21.77 1.59
N ASP A 237 -14.32 -22.98 1.27
CA ASP A 237 -15.11 -23.23 0.05
C ASP A 237 -16.41 -22.42 0.03
N THR A 238 -17.02 -22.19 1.19
CA THR A 238 -18.22 -21.35 1.33
C THR A 238 -17.97 -19.93 0.87
N PHE A 239 -16.81 -19.36 1.22
CA PHE A 239 -16.38 -18.05 0.76
C PHE A 239 -16.11 -18.03 -0.75
N LEU A 240 -15.37 -19.02 -1.27
CA LEU A 240 -15.08 -19.12 -2.71
C LEU A 240 -16.37 -19.24 -3.54
N ARG A 241 -17.32 -20.09 -3.13
CA ARG A 241 -18.64 -20.19 -3.76
C ARG A 241 -19.39 -18.87 -3.71
N GLY A 242 -19.42 -18.21 -2.53
CA GLY A 242 -20.07 -16.91 -2.36
C GLY A 242 -19.44 -15.80 -3.20
N ALA A 243 -18.13 -15.87 -3.42
CA ALA A 243 -17.41 -14.98 -4.33
C ALA A 243 -17.68 -15.28 -5.83
N GLY A 244 -18.36 -16.39 -6.14
CA GLY A 244 -18.74 -16.77 -7.50
C GLY A 244 -17.79 -17.77 -8.18
N VAL A 245 -16.91 -18.43 -7.43
CA VAL A 245 -16.03 -19.48 -7.97
C VAL A 245 -16.84 -20.78 -8.16
N PRO A 246 -16.89 -21.37 -9.36
CA PRO A 246 -17.61 -22.62 -9.59
C PRO A 246 -16.99 -23.81 -8.83
N ASP A 247 -17.80 -24.78 -8.39
CA ASP A 247 -17.36 -25.93 -7.58
C ASP A 247 -16.19 -26.73 -8.20
N HIS A 248 -16.25 -27.00 -9.51
CA HIS A 248 -15.17 -27.70 -10.21
C HIS A 248 -13.84 -26.94 -10.14
N PHE A 249 -13.86 -25.60 -10.19
CA PHE A 249 -12.65 -24.81 -9.98
C PHE A 249 -12.15 -24.89 -8.53
N ILE A 250 -13.04 -24.92 -7.55
CA ILE A 250 -12.66 -25.07 -6.13
C ILE A 250 -11.93 -26.39 -5.90
N GLU A 251 -12.39 -27.49 -6.51
CA GLU A 251 -11.71 -28.78 -6.48
C GLU A 251 -10.29 -28.71 -7.09
N TYR A 252 -10.14 -28.03 -8.24
CA TYR A 252 -8.83 -27.83 -8.87
C TYR A 252 -7.90 -26.90 -8.08
N ILE A 253 -8.40 -25.88 -7.38
CA ILE A 253 -7.56 -24.95 -6.61
C ILE A 253 -6.73 -25.70 -5.56
N ARG A 254 -7.32 -26.69 -4.89
CA ARG A 254 -6.61 -27.51 -3.88
C ARG A 254 -5.53 -28.39 -4.50
N SER A 255 -5.74 -28.91 -5.71
CA SER A 255 -4.72 -29.71 -6.41
C SER A 255 -3.57 -28.83 -6.93
N LEU A 256 -3.87 -27.58 -7.30
CA LEU A 256 -2.88 -26.59 -7.71
C LEU A 256 -2.02 -26.09 -6.54
N THR A 257 -2.56 -26.00 -5.33
CA THR A 257 -1.82 -25.50 -4.15
C THR A 257 -1.12 -26.59 -3.37
N SER A 258 -1.48 -27.86 -3.55
CA SER A 258 -0.80 -29.02 -2.95
C SER A 258 0.50 -29.41 -3.66
N SER A 259 0.75 -28.88 -4.86
CA SER A 259 2.07 -28.91 -5.49
C SER A 259 2.77 -27.57 -5.23
N PRO A 260 3.86 -27.51 -4.44
CA PRO A 260 4.58 -26.27 -4.24
C PRO A 260 5.03 -25.72 -5.60
N PHE A 261 4.72 -24.46 -5.88
CA PHE A 261 5.25 -23.80 -7.08
C PHE A 261 6.76 -23.89 -7.04
N GLN A 262 7.36 -24.55 -8.03
CA GLN A 262 8.81 -24.73 -8.05
C GLN A 262 9.56 -23.40 -8.18
N TYR A 263 8.92 -22.37 -8.74
CA TYR A 263 9.49 -21.05 -8.95
C TYR A 263 8.52 -19.93 -8.60
N HIS A 264 9.07 -18.89 -7.98
CA HIS A 264 8.38 -17.62 -7.76
C HIS A 264 8.25 -16.83 -9.07
N PRO A 265 7.20 -16.00 -9.23
CA PRO A 265 7.07 -15.06 -10.34
C PRO A 265 8.33 -14.19 -10.51
N CYS A 266 8.89 -14.17 -11.71
CA CYS A 266 10.09 -13.42 -12.06
C CYS A 266 9.79 -12.27 -13.02
N PHE A 267 10.48 -11.15 -12.88
CA PHE A 267 10.53 -10.11 -13.89
C PHE A 267 11.94 -10.01 -14.48
N ILE A 268 12.05 -9.86 -15.80
CA ILE A 268 13.34 -9.66 -16.47
C ILE A 268 13.50 -8.19 -16.82
N SER A 269 14.45 -7.53 -16.16
CA SER A 269 14.88 -6.17 -16.48
C SER A 269 16.07 -6.21 -17.44
N TYR A 270 16.03 -5.38 -18.49
CA TYR A 270 17.07 -5.33 -19.52
C TYR A 270 17.07 -4.01 -20.29
N SER A 271 18.19 -3.71 -20.97
CA SER A 271 18.28 -2.61 -21.92
C SER A 271 17.61 -2.97 -23.25
N SER A 272 17.12 -1.98 -23.99
CA SER A 272 16.56 -2.16 -25.34
C SER A 272 17.44 -2.93 -26.31
N LYS A 273 18.74 -2.75 -26.15
CA LYS A 273 19.77 -3.36 -26.98
C LYS A 273 19.96 -4.85 -26.70
N ASP A 274 19.42 -5.35 -25.59
CA ASP A 274 19.56 -6.74 -25.14
C ASP A 274 18.30 -7.58 -25.42
N GLN A 275 17.34 -7.06 -26.19
CA GLN A 275 16.05 -7.72 -26.51
C GLN A 275 16.22 -9.17 -26.99
N GLY A 276 17.22 -9.43 -27.85
CA GLY A 276 17.45 -10.76 -28.41
C GLY A 276 17.79 -11.80 -27.34
N PHE A 277 18.61 -11.42 -26.35
CA PHE A 277 18.94 -12.30 -25.23
C PHE A 277 17.76 -12.40 -24.25
N ALA A 278 17.13 -11.28 -23.90
CA ALA A 278 15.99 -11.26 -22.99
C ALA A 278 14.82 -12.14 -23.48
N ALA A 279 14.49 -12.08 -24.78
CA ALA A 279 13.45 -12.91 -25.39
C ALA A 279 13.81 -14.40 -25.32
N ARG A 280 15.06 -14.77 -25.64
CA ARG A 280 15.52 -16.15 -25.52
C ARG A 280 15.45 -16.66 -24.08
N LEU A 281 15.97 -15.89 -23.13
CA LEU A 281 15.94 -16.23 -21.72
C LEU A 281 14.51 -16.41 -21.22
N HIS A 282 13.60 -15.51 -21.58
CA HIS A 282 12.18 -15.63 -21.25
C HIS A 282 11.56 -16.93 -21.78
N THR A 283 11.77 -17.25 -23.06
CA THR A 283 11.24 -18.48 -23.66
C THR A 283 11.78 -19.72 -22.94
N ASP A 284 13.07 -19.75 -22.62
CA ASP A 284 13.69 -20.88 -21.93
C ASP A 284 13.19 -21.00 -20.48
N LEU A 285 13.01 -19.87 -19.77
CA LEU A 285 12.43 -19.83 -18.42
C LEU A 285 10.99 -20.36 -18.41
N GLN A 286 10.14 -19.88 -19.31
CA GLN A 286 8.75 -20.34 -19.45
C GLN A 286 8.67 -21.85 -19.76
N SER A 287 9.54 -22.33 -20.65
CA SER A 287 9.62 -23.76 -21.01
C SER A 287 10.04 -24.65 -19.84
N ASN A 288 10.68 -24.07 -18.82
CA ASN A 288 11.08 -24.74 -17.58
C ASN A 288 10.13 -24.46 -16.40
N GLY A 289 8.92 -23.94 -16.67
CA GLY A 289 7.90 -23.69 -15.65
C GLY A 289 8.15 -22.45 -14.80
N VAL A 290 9.12 -21.60 -15.15
CA VAL A 290 9.34 -20.32 -14.48
C VAL A 290 8.37 -19.30 -15.05
N ARG A 291 7.41 -18.87 -14.22
CA ARG A 291 6.53 -17.75 -14.53
C ARG A 291 7.37 -16.47 -14.60
N CYS A 292 7.65 -16.00 -15.81
CA CYS A 292 8.45 -14.80 -16.01
C CYS A 292 7.80 -13.84 -16.99
N TRP A 293 7.99 -12.54 -16.74
CA TRP A 293 7.51 -11.48 -17.61
C TRP A 293 8.65 -10.50 -17.88
N PHE A 294 8.53 -9.77 -18.97
CA PHE A 294 9.37 -8.62 -19.27
C PHE A 294 8.53 -7.62 -20.04
N ALA A 295 8.81 -6.33 -19.90
CA ALA A 295 8.09 -5.31 -20.67
C ALA A 295 8.69 -5.24 -22.08
N PRO A 296 7.96 -5.64 -23.15
CA PRO A 296 8.41 -5.38 -24.51
C PRO A 296 8.54 -3.87 -24.75
N HIS A 297 9.45 -3.52 -25.64
CA HIS A 297 9.91 -2.16 -25.91
C HIS A 297 8.82 -1.13 -26.20
N ASP A 298 7.64 -1.56 -26.62
CA ASP A 298 6.49 -0.69 -26.98
C ASP A 298 5.75 -0.13 -25.76
N LEU A 299 6.00 -0.62 -24.54
CA LEU A 299 5.49 -0.02 -23.30
C LEU A 299 6.30 1.20 -22.83
N LYS A 300 7.39 1.56 -23.53
CA LYS A 300 8.30 2.67 -23.18
C LYS A 300 7.99 3.98 -23.93
N ILE A 301 6.90 4.07 -24.69
CA ILE A 301 6.51 5.28 -25.42
C ILE A 301 5.42 6.03 -24.65
N GLY A 302 5.81 7.06 -23.88
CA GLY A 302 4.91 8.08 -23.33
C GLY A 302 5.22 8.49 -21.89
N ASP A 303 5.57 9.76 -21.70
CA ASP A 303 5.91 10.43 -20.43
C ASP A 303 4.77 10.49 -19.36
N HIS A 304 3.67 9.76 -19.56
CA HIS A 304 2.58 9.66 -18.58
C HIS A 304 2.56 8.37 -17.74
N TYR A 305 3.59 7.52 -17.87
CA TYR A 305 3.68 6.24 -17.15
C TYR A 305 4.82 6.18 -16.11
N HIS A 306 5.39 7.32 -15.71
CA HIS A 306 6.49 7.37 -14.72
C HIS A 306 6.11 6.85 -13.32
N GLN A 307 4.81 6.74 -12.99
CA GLN A 307 4.34 6.16 -11.72
C GLN A 307 4.05 4.65 -11.75
N ARG A 308 3.90 4.01 -12.93
CA ARG A 308 3.41 2.62 -13.03
C ARG A 308 4.49 1.53 -13.07
N ILE A 309 5.78 1.87 -12.99
CA ILE A 309 6.85 0.89 -13.24
C ILE A 309 7.67 0.56 -11.97
N ASP A 310 7.62 1.42 -10.94
CA ASP A 310 7.89 0.96 -9.57
C ASP A 310 6.97 -0.23 -9.19
N GLU A 311 5.82 -0.36 -9.87
CA GLU A 311 4.86 -1.44 -9.68
C GLU A 311 5.45 -2.80 -10.08
N ALA A 312 6.31 -2.93 -11.10
CA ALA A 312 6.81 -4.24 -11.55
C ALA A 312 7.64 -4.95 -10.46
N ILE A 313 8.55 -4.24 -9.79
CA ILE A 313 9.35 -4.80 -8.69
C ILE A 313 8.51 -5.02 -7.43
N ARG A 314 7.46 -4.22 -7.23
CA ARG A 314 6.49 -4.45 -6.14
C ARG A 314 5.65 -5.71 -6.40
N LEU A 315 5.19 -5.88 -7.64
CA LEU A 315 4.31 -6.97 -8.10
C LEU A 315 5.02 -8.33 -8.13
N TYR A 316 6.26 -8.40 -8.62
CA TYR A 316 6.97 -9.67 -8.81
C TYR A 316 7.88 -10.03 -7.64
N ASP A 317 7.97 -11.31 -7.31
CA ASP A 317 8.73 -11.79 -6.15
C ASP A 317 10.25 -11.80 -6.39
N LYS A 318 10.68 -12.07 -7.63
CA LYS A 318 12.10 -12.11 -8.03
C LYS A 318 12.36 -11.24 -9.26
N LEU A 319 13.50 -10.57 -9.29
CA LEU A 319 13.96 -9.69 -10.37
C LEU A 319 15.26 -10.26 -10.97
N ILE A 320 15.23 -10.65 -12.24
CA ILE A 320 16.41 -11.00 -13.02
C ILE A 320 16.85 -9.74 -13.75
N ILE A 321 18.07 -9.27 -13.50
CA ILE A 321 18.60 -8.06 -14.15
C ILE A 321 19.71 -8.41 -15.13
N ILE A 322 19.51 -8.02 -16.40
CA ILE A 322 20.47 -8.22 -17.48
C ILE A 322 21.43 -7.03 -17.52
N LEU A 323 22.68 -7.29 -17.18
CA LEU A 323 23.76 -6.31 -17.10
C LEU A 323 24.63 -6.38 -18.36
N SER A 324 24.36 -5.48 -19.30
CA SER A 324 25.21 -5.13 -20.43
C SER A 324 25.83 -3.75 -20.22
N GLU A 325 26.76 -3.35 -21.09
CA GLU A 325 27.28 -1.99 -21.17
C GLU A 325 26.14 -0.95 -21.22
N HIS A 326 25.10 -1.22 -21.99
CA HIS A 326 23.93 -0.33 -22.10
C HIS A 326 23.09 -0.30 -20.81
N ALA A 327 22.91 -1.45 -20.15
CA ALA A 327 22.14 -1.52 -18.92
C ALA A 327 22.85 -0.78 -17.77
N VAL A 328 24.17 -0.93 -17.65
CA VAL A 328 25.00 -0.24 -16.65
C VAL A 328 24.95 1.29 -16.82
N GLN A 329 24.70 1.77 -18.04
CA GLN A 329 24.53 3.20 -18.28
C GLN A 329 23.12 3.73 -18.01
N SER A 330 22.13 2.87 -17.84
CA SER A 330 20.73 3.24 -17.68
C SER A 330 20.37 3.63 -16.25
N SER A 331 19.88 4.86 -16.05
CA SER A 331 19.32 5.33 -14.76
C SER A 331 18.04 4.59 -14.36
N TRP A 332 17.38 3.91 -15.30
CA TRP A 332 16.23 3.07 -15.01
C TRP A 332 16.66 1.74 -14.36
N VAL A 333 17.68 1.07 -14.91
CA VAL A 333 18.25 -0.17 -14.35
C VAL A 333 18.80 0.09 -12.94
N GLU A 334 19.44 1.24 -12.72
CA GLU A 334 19.89 1.67 -11.39
C GLU A 334 18.75 1.75 -10.37
N ARG A 335 17.63 2.39 -10.73
CA ARG A 335 16.45 2.48 -9.84
C ARG A 335 15.87 1.11 -9.51
N GLU A 336 15.85 0.21 -10.47
CA GLU A 336 15.36 -1.15 -10.26
C GLU A 336 16.22 -1.96 -9.29
N VAL A 337 17.56 -1.85 -9.39
CA VAL A 337 18.47 -2.47 -8.42
C VAL A 337 18.24 -1.94 -7.01
N VAL A 338 18.09 -0.62 -6.87
CA VAL A 338 17.84 0.02 -5.57
C VAL A 338 16.51 -0.47 -4.97
N SER A 339 15.43 -0.48 -5.75
CA SER A 339 14.12 -0.97 -5.31
C SER A 339 14.13 -2.46 -4.92
N ALA A 340 14.85 -3.29 -5.68
CA ALA A 340 15.00 -4.71 -5.35
C ALA A 340 15.77 -4.91 -4.05
N ARG A 341 16.84 -4.14 -3.83
CA ARG A 341 17.63 -4.16 -2.58
C ARG A 341 16.77 -3.79 -1.37
N GLU A 342 16.00 -2.70 -1.44
CA GLU A 342 15.08 -2.32 -0.35
C GLU A 342 14.04 -3.41 -0.05
N LYS A 343 13.66 -4.21 -1.06
CA LYS A 343 12.76 -5.35 -0.89
C LYS A 343 13.46 -6.53 -0.21
N GLU A 344 14.70 -6.85 -0.58
CA GLU A 344 15.51 -7.87 0.11
C GLU A 344 15.75 -7.51 1.57
N ASP A 345 16.10 -6.26 1.85
CA ASP A 345 16.36 -5.78 3.22
C ASP A 345 15.09 -5.88 4.09
N ARG A 346 13.91 -5.60 3.52
CA ARG A 346 12.62 -5.74 4.23
C ARG A 346 12.18 -7.19 4.40
N GLN A 347 12.36 -8.02 3.38
CA GLN A 347 11.80 -9.37 3.33
C GLN A 347 12.78 -10.47 3.78
N GLN A 348 14.05 -10.11 3.99
CA GLN A 348 15.13 -11.03 4.39
C GLN A 348 15.24 -12.27 3.48
N ARG A 349 14.93 -12.11 2.19
CA ARG A 349 14.97 -13.16 1.16
C ARG A 349 15.60 -12.65 -0.14
N PRO A 350 16.17 -13.53 -0.99
CA PRO A 350 16.72 -13.14 -2.29
C PRO A 350 15.63 -12.66 -3.24
N VAL A 351 15.79 -11.45 -3.77
CA VAL A 351 14.92 -10.83 -4.77
C VAL A 351 15.70 -10.58 -6.06
N LEU A 352 16.96 -10.12 -5.98
CA LEU A 352 17.74 -9.71 -7.14
C LEU A 352 18.67 -10.82 -7.64
N PHE A 353 18.60 -11.12 -8.93
CA PHE A 353 19.41 -12.14 -9.62
C PHE A 353 20.12 -11.49 -10.82
N PRO A 354 21.32 -10.89 -10.61
CA PRO A 354 22.05 -10.24 -11.68
C PRO A 354 22.72 -11.25 -12.60
N ILE A 355 22.60 -11.02 -13.92
CA ILE A 355 23.31 -11.77 -14.95
C ILE A 355 23.99 -10.81 -15.91
N ARG A 356 25.19 -11.14 -16.39
CA ARG A 356 25.99 -10.26 -17.25
C ARG A 356 26.11 -10.77 -18.68
N LEU A 357 26.04 -9.86 -19.65
CA LEU A 357 26.27 -10.15 -21.08
C LEU A 357 27.66 -9.72 -21.55
N ASP A 358 28.33 -8.87 -20.79
CA ASP A 358 29.69 -8.40 -21.02
C ASP A 358 30.40 -8.11 -19.69
N ASP A 359 31.61 -7.54 -19.77
CA ASP A 359 32.43 -7.14 -18.62
C ASP A 359 32.18 -5.70 -18.16
N ALA A 360 31.22 -4.96 -18.74
CA ALA A 360 31.02 -3.55 -18.39
C ALA A 360 30.66 -3.36 -16.92
N VAL A 361 29.84 -4.27 -16.36
CA VAL A 361 29.55 -4.29 -14.93
C VAL A 361 30.81 -4.56 -14.11
N MET A 362 31.79 -5.30 -14.61
CA MET A 362 33.02 -5.61 -13.87
C MET A 362 33.98 -4.41 -13.77
N HIS A 363 33.95 -3.51 -14.75
CA HIS A 363 34.91 -2.42 -14.88
C HIS A 363 34.36 -1.02 -14.57
N THR A 364 33.04 -0.85 -14.51
CA THR A 364 32.42 0.45 -14.26
C THR A 364 32.72 1.02 -12.87
N THR A 365 32.88 2.34 -12.81
CA THR A 365 33.09 3.12 -11.57
C THR A 365 31.79 3.56 -10.90
N LYS A 366 30.63 3.27 -11.49
CA LYS A 366 29.33 3.61 -10.88
C LYS A 366 29.12 2.88 -9.56
N ALA A 367 28.72 3.63 -8.53
CA ALA A 367 28.59 3.13 -7.17
C ALA A 367 27.60 1.96 -7.04
N TRP A 368 26.42 2.05 -7.68
CA TRP A 368 25.41 1.00 -7.61
C TRP A 368 25.89 -0.32 -8.22
N ALA A 369 26.63 -0.27 -9.34
CA ALA A 369 27.16 -1.47 -9.97
C ALA A 369 28.27 -2.10 -9.13
N ALA A 370 29.05 -1.29 -8.41
CA ALA A 370 30.01 -1.80 -7.43
C ALA A 370 29.31 -2.51 -6.25
N ASP A 371 28.16 -2.02 -5.81
CA ASP A 371 27.33 -2.70 -4.81
C ASP A 371 26.84 -4.05 -5.34
N VAL A 372 26.36 -4.08 -6.60
CA VAL A 372 25.94 -5.32 -7.27
C VAL A 372 27.03 -6.38 -7.23
N ARG A 373 28.27 -6.01 -7.59
CA ARG A 373 29.43 -6.93 -7.58
C ARG A 373 29.80 -7.45 -6.20
N ARG A 374 29.61 -6.65 -5.16
CA ARG A 374 30.00 -7.01 -3.79
C ARG A 374 29.00 -7.93 -3.11
N ARG A 375 27.72 -7.75 -3.41
CA ARG A 375 26.62 -8.32 -2.63
C ARG A 375 25.93 -9.49 -3.33
N TRP A 376 25.97 -9.58 -4.66
CA TRP A 376 25.30 -10.64 -5.40
C TRP A 376 26.28 -11.43 -6.26
N HIS A 377 26.01 -12.73 -6.39
CA HIS A 377 26.64 -13.54 -7.42
C HIS A 377 26.09 -13.15 -8.79
N ILE A 378 26.96 -12.68 -9.69
CA ILE A 378 26.56 -12.31 -11.06
C ILE A 378 26.69 -13.53 -11.96
N GLY A 379 25.56 -14.03 -12.47
CA GLY A 379 25.54 -15.12 -13.43
C GLY A 379 26.22 -14.73 -14.74
N ASP A 380 27.14 -15.58 -15.23
CA ASP A 380 27.91 -15.30 -16.45
C ASP A 380 27.20 -15.81 -17.70
N PHE A 381 26.72 -14.87 -18.53
CA PHE A 381 26.10 -15.15 -19.83
C PHE A 381 26.88 -14.50 -20.98
N THR A 382 28.16 -14.14 -20.82
CA THR A 382 28.92 -13.46 -21.90
C THR A 382 29.03 -14.28 -23.18
N GLN A 383 29.01 -15.61 -23.06
CA GLN A 383 29.07 -16.57 -24.17
C GLN A 383 27.71 -17.16 -24.55
N TRP A 384 26.60 -16.48 -24.25
CA TRP A 384 25.23 -17.01 -24.43
C TRP A 384 24.88 -17.53 -25.84
N LYS A 385 25.60 -17.10 -26.89
CA LYS A 385 25.44 -17.61 -28.26
C LYS A 385 25.96 -19.05 -28.42
N ASN A 386 26.91 -19.48 -27.59
CA ASN A 386 27.36 -20.85 -27.53
C ASN A 386 26.36 -21.68 -26.68
N ARG A 387 25.88 -22.79 -27.25
CA ARG A 387 24.82 -23.60 -26.65
C ARG A 387 25.20 -24.18 -25.29
N ASP A 388 26.39 -24.77 -25.17
CA ASP A 388 26.78 -25.52 -23.97
C ASP A 388 27.04 -24.58 -22.79
N THR A 389 27.78 -23.50 -23.04
CA THR A 389 28.03 -22.47 -22.03
C THR A 389 26.74 -21.79 -21.56
N TYR A 390 25.82 -21.48 -22.48
CA TYR A 390 24.49 -20.97 -22.13
C TYR A 390 23.70 -21.94 -21.25
N GLN A 391 23.64 -23.22 -21.63
CA GLN A 391 22.88 -24.22 -20.86
C GLN A 391 23.45 -24.41 -19.45
N GLN A 392 24.78 -24.36 -19.28
CA GLN A 392 25.42 -24.40 -17.97
C GLN A 392 25.07 -23.18 -17.11
N ALA A 393 25.15 -21.97 -17.67
CA ALA A 393 24.78 -20.73 -16.99
C ALA A 393 23.28 -20.71 -16.64
N PHE A 394 22.43 -21.14 -17.57
CA PHE A 394 20.98 -21.21 -17.40
C PHE A 394 20.56 -22.22 -16.32
N ALA A 395 21.17 -23.40 -16.29
CA ALA A 395 20.92 -24.38 -15.23
C ALA A 395 21.32 -23.86 -13.85
N ARG A 396 22.38 -23.04 -13.76
CA ARG A 396 22.75 -22.36 -12.52
C ARG A 396 21.71 -21.32 -12.12
N LEU A 397 21.28 -20.47 -13.05
CA LEU A 397 20.22 -19.49 -12.81
C LEU A 397 18.93 -20.16 -12.30
N LEU A 398 18.50 -21.27 -12.89
CA LEU A 398 17.33 -22.03 -12.42
C LEU A 398 17.49 -22.53 -10.98
N ARG A 399 18.71 -22.91 -10.55
CA ARG A 399 18.95 -23.28 -9.15
C ARG A 399 18.85 -22.06 -8.24
N ASP A 400 19.46 -20.95 -8.62
CA ASP A 400 19.46 -19.71 -7.82
C ASP A 400 18.03 -19.17 -7.66
N LEU A 401 17.19 -19.26 -8.70
CA LEU A 401 15.77 -18.88 -8.66
C LEU A 401 14.91 -19.75 -7.73
N LYS A 402 15.40 -20.88 -7.22
CA LYS A 402 14.72 -21.68 -6.19
C LYS A 402 15.12 -21.28 -4.77
N THR A 403 16.18 -20.52 -4.59
CA THR A 403 16.69 -20.17 -3.27
C THR A 403 15.75 -19.24 -2.52
N GLU A 404 15.45 -19.55 -1.26
CA GLU A 404 14.54 -18.77 -0.40
C GLU A 404 15.26 -18.01 0.73
N LYS A 405 16.54 -18.31 0.98
CA LYS A 405 17.36 -17.65 2.01
C LYS A 405 18.56 -16.95 1.38
N ILE A 406 18.93 -15.80 1.92
CA ILE A 406 20.13 -15.08 1.49
C ILE A 406 21.34 -15.91 1.90
N THR A 407 22.04 -16.47 0.92
CA THR A 407 23.38 -17.03 1.11
C THR A 407 24.38 -15.92 0.83
N ASN A 408 25.07 -15.43 1.87
CA ASN A 408 26.16 -14.49 1.67
C ASN A 408 27.25 -15.16 0.82
N PRO A 409 27.82 -14.45 -0.18
CA PRO A 409 28.86 -14.98 -1.06
C PRO A 409 30.16 -15.35 -0.34
#